data_AF-A0AAW9ZH91-F1
#
_entry.id   AF-A0AAW9ZH91-F1
#
_cell.length_a   1.000
_cell.length_b   1.000
_cell.length_c   1.000
_cell.angle_alpha   90.00
_cell.angle_beta   90.00
_cell.angle_gamma   90.00
#
_symmetry.space_group_name_H-M   'P 1'
#
loop_
_entity.id
_entity.type
_entity.pdbx_description
1 polymer ?
#
loop_
_entity_poly.entity_id
_entity_poly.type
_entity_poly.pdbx_seq_one_letter_code
_entity_poly.pdbx_strand_id
1 'polypeptide(L)'
;MQLVTLTAPDGHRERWDMKTTYLALLSWYSYLKDTDNAKEPTELATRISKFVGGDIKQVHTFLVYLDGFNGDLYSKLSLLTNNDDKNTTRLYFIMKSINNHDYLSHNKKKEREREKIIDRINQITNNDPETLKRLIELTKLFVNGQLSYKNIGG
;
A
#
# COMPACT_ATOMS: atom_id res chain seq x y z
N MET A 1 -10.44 -4.77 17.66
CA MET A 1 -9.48 -5.66 16.94
C MET A 1 -9.90 -5.67 15.48
N GLN A 2 -9.02 -5.26 14.57
CA GLN A 2 -9.34 -5.23 13.14
C GLN A 2 -8.99 -6.58 12.52
N LEU A 3 -9.98 -7.19 11.85
CA LEU A 3 -9.83 -8.52 11.26
C LEU A 3 -9.66 -8.41 9.74
N VAL A 4 -8.84 -9.30 9.18
CA VAL A 4 -8.64 -9.44 7.74
C VAL A 4 -9.02 -10.85 7.32
N THR A 5 -9.71 -10.97 6.18
CA THR A 5 -10.11 -12.27 5.64
C THR A 5 -9.10 -12.68 4.58
N LEU A 6 -8.40 -13.79 4.81
CA LEU A 6 -7.55 -14.43 3.81
C LEU A 6 -8.33 -15.56 3.15
N THR A 7 -8.24 -15.65 1.82
CA THR A 7 -8.87 -16.71 1.04
C THR A 7 -7.76 -17.56 0.42
N ALA A 8 -7.73 -18.84 0.74
CA ALA A 8 -6.80 -19.79 0.16
C ALA A 8 -7.19 -20.14 -1.28
N PRO A 9 -6.26 -20.69 -2.09
CA PRO A 9 -6.52 -21.05 -3.48
C PRO A 9 -7.68 -22.04 -3.67
N ASP A 10 -7.97 -22.86 -2.66
CA ASP A 10 -9.08 -23.81 -2.63
C ASP A 10 -10.45 -23.17 -2.25
N GLY A 11 -10.46 -21.85 -2.02
CA GLY A 11 -11.65 -21.08 -1.65
C GLY A 11 -11.91 -21.03 -0.14
N HIS A 12 -11.11 -21.71 0.69
CA HIS A 12 -11.23 -21.64 2.13
C HIS A 12 -10.93 -20.24 2.67
N ARG A 13 -11.75 -19.72 3.59
CA ARG A 13 -11.61 -18.36 4.14
C ARG A 13 -11.33 -18.42 5.63
N GLU A 14 -10.29 -17.73 6.07
CA GLU A 14 -10.01 -17.54 7.50
C GLU A 14 -9.93 -16.05 7.84
N ARG A 15 -10.42 -15.70 9.04
CA ARG A 15 -10.29 -14.35 9.61
C ARG A 15 -9.15 -14.32 10.59
N TRP A 16 -8.27 -13.34 10.41
CA TRP A 16 -7.06 -13.17 11.19
C TRP A 16 -6.98 -11.78 11.80
N ASP A 17 -6.30 -11.65 12.94
CA ASP A 17 -5.91 -10.36 13.47
C ASP A 17 -4.93 -9.67 12.50
N MET A 18 -5.19 -8.41 12.16
CA MET A 18 -4.40 -7.66 11.18
C MET A 18 -2.92 -7.58 11.56
N LYS A 19 -2.61 -7.30 12.84
CA LYS A 19 -1.24 -7.10 13.29
C LYS A 19 -0.46 -8.42 13.24
N THR A 20 -1.06 -9.51 13.72
CA THR A 20 -0.45 -10.85 13.62
C THR A 20 -0.25 -11.26 12.16
N THR A 21 -1.24 -11.00 11.30
CA THR A 21 -1.16 -11.30 9.86
C THR A 21 -0.03 -10.53 9.19
N TYR A 22 0.09 -9.24 9.48
CA TYR A 22 1.14 -8.39 8.93
C TYR A 22 2.53 -8.89 9.32
N LEU A 23 2.75 -9.19 10.60
CA LEU A 23 4.06 -9.67 11.09
C LEU A 23 4.45 -11.01 10.46
N ALA A 24 3.51 -11.93 10.32
CA ALA A 24 3.80 -13.21 9.69
C ALA A 24 3.97 -13.13 8.17
N LEU A 25 3.24 -12.25 7.48
CA LEU A 25 3.53 -11.95 6.07
C LEU A 25 4.90 -11.29 5.90
N LEU A 26 5.31 -10.44 6.84
CA LEU A 26 6.62 -9.81 6.80
C LEU A 26 7.74 -10.86 6.97
N SER A 27 7.53 -11.82 7.87
CA SER A 27 8.42 -12.97 8.05
C SER A 27 8.47 -13.84 6.78
N TRP A 28 7.32 -14.15 6.18
CA TRP A 28 7.24 -14.94 4.95
C TRP A 28 7.90 -14.24 3.76
N TYR A 29 7.64 -12.94 3.59
CA TYR A 29 8.26 -12.12 2.55
C TYR A 29 9.78 -12.07 2.69
N SER A 30 10.28 -11.90 3.92
CA SER A 30 11.72 -11.90 4.19
C SER A 30 12.37 -13.24 3.84
N TYR A 31 11.67 -14.35 4.10
CA TYR A 31 12.11 -15.68 3.69
C TYR A 31 12.17 -15.83 2.17
N LEU A 32 11.11 -15.43 1.46
CA LEU A 32 11.07 -15.50 -0.01
C LEU A 32 12.09 -14.60 -0.71
N LYS A 33 12.51 -13.50 -0.06
CA LYS A 33 13.45 -12.54 -0.63
C LYS A 33 14.88 -13.07 -0.71
N ASP A 34 15.27 -13.93 0.21
CA ASP A 34 16.63 -14.46 0.33
C ASP A 34 16.59 -15.88 0.91
N THR A 35 16.06 -16.82 0.13
CA THR A 35 15.82 -18.20 0.59
C THR A 35 17.10 -18.92 1.02
N ASP A 36 18.25 -18.51 0.48
CA ASP A 36 19.54 -19.14 0.73
C ASP A 36 20.17 -18.71 2.07
N ASN A 37 19.81 -17.52 2.58
CA ASN A 37 20.33 -16.98 3.84
C ASN A 37 19.24 -16.65 4.87
N ALA A 38 17.96 -16.89 4.54
CA ALA A 38 16.85 -16.57 5.42
C ALA A 38 16.74 -17.53 6.60
N LYS A 39 16.31 -16.98 7.74
CA LYS A 39 15.81 -17.79 8.86
C LYS A 39 14.56 -18.54 8.41
N GLU A 40 14.41 -19.76 8.91
CA GLU A 40 13.19 -20.54 8.68
C GLU A 40 11.95 -19.74 9.08
N PRO A 41 10.88 -19.79 8.27
CA PRO A 41 9.64 -19.08 8.56
C PRO A 41 9.01 -19.63 9.83
N THR A 42 8.41 -18.74 10.62
CA THR A 42 7.63 -19.15 11.80
C THR A 42 6.45 -20.05 11.40
N GLU A 43 5.94 -20.87 12.31
CA GLU A 43 4.77 -21.73 12.06
C GLU A 43 3.58 -20.91 11.52
N LEU A 44 3.39 -19.69 12.05
CA LEU A 44 2.32 -18.80 11.61
C LEU A 44 2.57 -18.26 10.19
N ALA A 45 3.81 -17.92 9.83
CA ALA A 45 4.18 -17.53 8.47
C ALA A 45 3.95 -18.68 7.47
N THR A 46 4.32 -19.91 7.85
CA THR A 46 4.07 -21.13 7.05
C THR A 46 2.59 -21.44 6.91
N ARG A 47 1.76 -21.12 7.92
CA ARG A 47 0.31 -21.26 7.79
C ARG A 47 -0.29 -20.22 6.85
N ILE A 48 0.13 -18.95 6.97
CA ILE A 48 -0.34 -17.88 6.11
C ILE A 48 0.11 -18.07 4.65
N SER A 49 1.28 -18.64 4.40
CA SER A 49 1.75 -18.90 3.03
C SER A 49 0.83 -19.81 2.24
N LYS A 50 0.08 -20.69 2.90
CA LYS A 50 -0.98 -21.51 2.26
C LYS A 50 -2.13 -20.68 1.69
N PHE A 51 -2.36 -19.49 2.25
CA PHE A 51 -3.38 -18.56 1.78
C PHE A 51 -2.84 -17.59 0.72
N VAL A 52 -1.65 -17.03 0.94
CA VAL A 52 -1.10 -15.97 0.08
C VAL A 52 -0.18 -16.47 -1.03
N GLY A 53 0.21 -17.74 -0.99
CA GLY A 53 1.13 -18.36 -1.95
C GLY A 53 2.61 -18.03 -1.71
N GLY A 54 3.44 -18.49 -2.65
CA GLY A 54 4.89 -18.31 -2.66
C GLY A 54 5.39 -17.23 -3.62
N ASP A 55 4.52 -16.55 -4.37
CA ASP A 55 4.93 -15.43 -5.24
C ASP A 55 5.25 -14.20 -4.39
N ILE A 56 6.52 -13.83 -4.35
CA ILE A 56 7.03 -12.67 -3.62
C ILE A 56 6.31 -11.36 -3.99
N LYS A 57 5.90 -11.19 -5.26
CA LYS A 57 5.18 -9.99 -5.71
C LYS A 57 3.76 -9.93 -5.14
N GLN A 58 3.09 -11.09 -5.10
CA GLN A 58 1.76 -11.22 -4.51
C GLN A 58 1.82 -10.98 -3.00
N VAL A 59 2.79 -11.59 -2.31
CA VAL A 59 3.02 -11.39 -0.87
C VAL A 59 3.30 -9.92 -0.57
N HIS A 60 4.14 -9.25 -1.37
CA HIS A 60 4.40 -7.83 -1.22
C HIS A 60 3.13 -6.97 -1.42
N THR A 61 2.28 -7.31 -2.39
CA THR A 61 1.00 -6.63 -2.60
C THR A 61 0.11 -6.74 -1.37
N PHE A 62 0.01 -7.94 -0.76
CA PHE A 62 -0.73 -8.12 0.50
C PHE A 62 -0.14 -7.31 1.65
N LEU A 63 1.20 -7.24 1.75
CA LEU A 63 1.85 -6.40 2.75
C LEU A 63 1.49 -4.93 2.59
N VAL A 64 1.57 -4.38 1.38
CA VAL A 64 1.19 -2.98 1.10
C VAL A 64 -0.30 -2.73 1.41
N TYR A 65 -1.18 -3.68 1.06
CA TYR A 65 -2.61 -3.59 1.40
C TYR A 65 -2.84 -3.52 2.91
N LEU A 66 -2.20 -4.40 3.68
CA LEU A 66 -2.32 -4.42 5.15
C LEU A 66 -1.67 -3.20 5.79
N ASP A 67 -0.53 -2.78 5.24
CA ASP A 67 0.17 -1.58 5.68
C ASP A 67 -0.70 -0.32 5.52
N GLY A 68 -1.63 -0.33 4.57
CA GLY A 68 -2.62 0.73 4.40
C GLY A 68 -3.47 1.00 5.65
N PHE A 69 -3.73 -0.02 6.47
CA PHE A 69 -4.42 0.13 7.76
C PHE A 69 -3.48 0.64 8.87
N ASN A 70 -2.17 0.44 8.73
CA ASN A 70 -1.17 0.94 9.68
C ASN A 70 -0.88 2.42 9.44
N GLY A 71 -1.08 3.26 10.46
CA GLY A 71 -0.78 4.70 10.35
C GLY A 71 -1.77 5.48 9.48
N ASP A 72 -2.97 4.93 9.33
CA ASP A 72 -4.15 5.59 8.74
C ASP A 72 -3.97 6.00 7.27
N LEU A 73 -3.19 5.22 6.49
CA LEU A 73 -2.86 5.56 5.11
C LEU A 73 -4.09 5.57 4.20
N TYR A 74 -5.06 4.66 4.41
CA TYR A 74 -6.33 4.70 3.65
C TYR A 74 -7.09 6.01 3.85
N SER A 75 -7.20 6.51 5.09
CA SER A 75 -7.88 7.77 5.36
C SER A 75 -7.11 8.96 4.80
N LYS A 76 -5.78 8.97 4.93
CA LYS A 76 -4.92 9.98 4.30
C LYS A 76 -5.10 10.00 2.78
N LEU A 77 -5.15 8.84 2.13
CA LEU A 77 -5.36 8.73 0.69
C LEU A 77 -6.78 9.19 0.30
N SER A 78 -7.79 8.82 1.09
CA SER A 78 -9.17 9.27 0.92
C SER A 78 -9.28 10.80 0.98
N LEU A 79 -8.61 11.44 1.95
CA LEU A 79 -8.57 12.90 2.08
C LEU A 79 -7.92 13.59 0.87
N LEU A 80 -6.96 12.94 0.21
CA LEU A 80 -6.27 13.49 -0.97
C LEU A 80 -7.05 13.27 -2.28
N THR A 81 -7.75 12.15 -2.39
CA THR A 81 -8.42 11.71 -3.63
C THR A 81 -9.92 11.98 -3.64
N ASN A 82 -10.52 12.24 -2.48
CA ASN A 82 -11.96 12.25 -2.25
C ASN A 82 -12.64 10.94 -2.70
N ASN A 83 -11.97 9.79 -2.53
CA ASN A 83 -12.44 8.46 -2.97
C ASN A 83 -12.71 8.34 -4.48
N ASP A 84 -12.01 9.14 -5.30
CA ASP A 84 -12.13 9.09 -6.77
C ASP A 84 -10.88 8.46 -7.40
N ASP A 85 -11.07 7.28 -8.01
CA ASP A 85 -10.02 6.53 -8.71
C ASP A 85 -9.32 7.36 -9.81
N LYS A 86 -10.03 8.28 -10.50
CA LYS A 86 -9.41 9.15 -11.53
C LYS A 86 -8.45 10.15 -10.89
N ASN A 87 -8.79 10.67 -9.72
CA ASN A 87 -7.92 11.58 -8.97
C ASN A 87 -6.72 10.82 -8.39
N THR A 88 -6.88 9.55 -8.04
CA THR A 88 -5.81 8.69 -7.52
C THR A 88 -4.64 8.55 -8.50
N THR A 89 -4.91 8.37 -9.80
CA THR A 89 -3.84 8.31 -10.81
C THR A 89 -3.07 9.62 -10.92
N ARG A 90 -3.76 10.77 -10.97
CA ARG A 90 -3.10 12.09 -10.98
C ARG A 90 -2.27 12.29 -9.72
N LEU A 91 -2.82 11.96 -8.56
CA LEU A 91 -2.16 12.09 -7.27
C LEU A 91 -0.89 11.23 -7.19
N TYR A 92 -0.92 9.98 -7.67
CA TYR A 92 0.25 9.09 -7.71
C TYR A 92 1.45 9.75 -8.40
N PHE A 93 1.24 10.35 -9.56
CA PHE A 93 2.30 11.03 -10.30
C PHE A 93 2.80 12.29 -9.58
N ILE A 94 1.91 13.04 -8.92
CA ILE A 94 2.30 14.21 -8.13
C ILE A 94 3.14 13.77 -6.92
N MET A 95 2.72 12.77 -6.15
CA MET A 95 3.48 12.26 -5.00
C MET A 95 4.86 11.76 -5.41
N LYS A 96 4.96 11.01 -6.53
CA LYS A 96 6.24 10.60 -7.11
C LYS A 96 7.15 11.75 -7.51
N SER A 97 6.58 12.92 -7.81
CA SER A 97 7.33 14.11 -8.20
C SER A 97 7.88 14.93 -7.02
N ILE A 98 7.34 14.78 -5.81
CA ILE A 98 7.74 15.58 -4.63
C ILE A 98 9.22 15.36 -4.29
N ASN A 99 9.75 14.16 -4.55
CA ASN A 99 11.16 13.81 -4.32
C ASN A 99 11.93 13.57 -5.63
N ASN A 100 11.42 14.03 -6.78
CA ASN A 100 12.09 13.88 -8.07
C ASN A 100 12.34 15.26 -8.70
N HIS A 101 13.60 15.70 -8.62
CA HIS A 101 14.06 16.99 -9.15
C HIS A 101 13.92 17.09 -10.68
N ASP A 102 13.82 15.97 -11.40
CA ASP A 102 13.70 15.93 -12.86
C ASP A 102 12.24 16.03 -13.35
N TYR A 103 11.27 16.07 -12.44
CA TYR A 103 9.85 16.11 -12.79
C TYR A 103 9.38 17.54 -13.12
N LEU A 104 9.85 18.08 -14.25
CA LEU A 104 9.47 19.41 -14.74
C LEU A 104 8.14 19.36 -15.51
N SER A 105 7.19 20.24 -15.18
CA SER A 105 5.95 20.43 -15.96
C SER A 105 5.99 21.76 -16.71
N HIS A 106 5.58 21.79 -17.98
CA HIS A 106 5.69 22.97 -18.87
C HIS A 106 4.44 23.89 -18.87
N ASN A 107 3.84 24.22 -17.73
CA ASN A 107 2.73 25.21 -17.69
C ASN A 107 2.50 25.87 -16.32
N LYS A 108 2.71 27.20 -16.25
CA LYS A 108 2.58 28.02 -15.02
C LYS A 108 1.24 27.94 -14.28
N LYS A 109 0.12 27.75 -14.99
CA LYS A 109 -1.20 27.62 -14.33
C LYS A 109 -1.37 26.24 -13.69
N LYS A 110 -0.90 25.20 -14.39
CA LYS A 110 -0.91 23.82 -13.87
C LYS A 110 0.09 23.66 -12.72
N GLU A 111 1.16 24.44 -12.69
CA GLU A 111 2.11 24.51 -11.58
C GLU A 111 1.46 24.99 -10.28
N ARG A 112 0.70 26.09 -10.28
CA ARG A 112 0.01 26.57 -9.06
C ARG A 112 -0.98 25.55 -8.49
N GLU A 113 -1.72 24.85 -9.33
CA GLU A 113 -2.61 23.78 -8.87
C GLU A 113 -1.83 22.59 -8.32
N ARG A 114 -0.71 22.24 -8.96
CA ARG A 114 0.19 21.18 -8.50
C ARG A 114 0.79 21.53 -7.14
N GLU A 115 1.27 22.75 -6.94
CA GLU A 115 1.82 23.24 -5.67
C GLU A 115 0.81 23.10 -4.53
N LYS A 116 -0.45 23.51 -4.74
CA LYS A 116 -1.51 23.33 -3.74
C LYS A 116 -1.72 21.86 -3.36
N ILE A 117 -1.64 20.95 -4.33
CA ILE A 117 -1.75 19.51 -4.07
C ILE A 117 -0.52 19.02 -3.29
N ILE A 118 0.69 19.49 -3.63
CA ILE A 118 1.93 19.15 -2.91
C ILE A 118 1.86 19.65 -1.47
N ASP A 119 1.44 20.90 -1.24
CA ASP A 119 1.28 21.45 0.11
C ASP A 119 0.31 20.62 0.93
N ARG A 120 -0.81 20.21 0.34
CA ARG A 120 -1.79 19.34 0.99
C ARG A 120 -1.24 17.95 1.28
N ILE A 121 -0.47 17.36 0.37
CA ILE A 121 0.21 16.08 0.59
C ILE A 121 1.16 16.22 1.78
N ASN A 122 2.03 17.23 1.77
CA ASN A 122 2.99 17.52 2.82
C ASN A 122 2.33 17.73 4.18
N GLN A 123 1.19 18.42 4.24
CA GLN A 123 0.41 18.55 5.47
C GLN A 123 -0.14 17.21 5.96
N ILE A 124 -0.73 16.40 5.07
CA ILE A 124 -1.33 15.10 5.42
C ILE A 124 -0.27 14.07 5.81
N THR A 125 0.91 14.11 5.19
CA THR A 125 2.04 13.26 5.55
C THR A 125 2.88 13.84 6.69
N ASN A 126 2.55 15.02 7.22
CA ASN A 126 3.36 15.74 8.21
C ASN A 126 4.82 15.92 7.78
N ASN A 127 5.06 16.14 6.48
CA ASN A 127 6.39 16.16 5.86
C ASN A 127 7.24 14.90 6.12
N ASP A 128 6.65 13.79 6.56
CA ASP A 128 7.37 12.55 6.80
C ASP A 128 7.63 11.81 5.47
N PRO A 129 8.90 11.65 5.05
CA PRO A 129 9.24 10.99 3.80
C PRO A 129 8.82 9.52 3.78
N GLU A 130 8.83 8.84 4.94
CA GLU A 130 8.46 7.42 5.02
C GLU A 130 6.95 7.24 4.86
N THR A 131 6.13 8.09 5.50
CA THR A 131 4.69 8.13 5.26
C THR A 131 4.36 8.43 3.80
N LEU A 132 5.06 9.38 3.16
CA LEU A 132 4.87 9.65 1.73
C LEU A 132 5.21 8.43 0.86
N LYS A 133 6.32 7.75 1.15
CA LYS A 133 6.72 6.54 0.43
C LYS A 133 5.70 5.42 0.55
N ARG A 134 5.25 5.11 1.77
CA ARG A 134 4.20 4.10 2.02
C ARG A 134 2.88 4.46 1.34
N LEU A 135 2.52 5.74 1.36
CA LEU A 135 1.33 6.24 0.66
C LEU A 135 1.44 6.09 -0.87
N ILE A 136 2.61 6.32 -1.46
CA ILE A 136 2.88 6.08 -2.89
C ILE A 136 2.70 4.59 -3.24
N GLU A 137 3.25 3.69 -2.42
CA GLU A 137 3.12 2.25 -2.63
C GLU A 137 1.65 1.80 -2.57
N LEU A 138 0.90 2.28 -1.58
CA LEU A 138 -0.53 2.00 -1.48
C LEU A 138 -1.31 2.54 -2.69
N THR A 139 -1.05 3.79 -3.07
CA THR A 139 -1.71 4.45 -4.21
C THR A 139 -1.47 3.68 -5.50
N LYS A 140 -0.27 3.10 -5.67
CA LYS A 140 0.08 2.29 -6.85
C LYS A 140 -0.84 1.08 -7.02
N LEU A 141 -1.32 0.47 -5.92
CA LEU A 141 -2.27 -0.65 -6.00
C LEU A 141 -3.61 -0.23 -6.62
N PHE A 142 -4.09 0.98 -6.32
CA PHE A 142 -5.28 1.54 -6.96
C PHE A 142 -5.04 1.85 -8.43
N VAL A 143 -3.88 2.45 -8.76
CA VAL A 143 -3.50 2.76 -10.16
C VAL A 143 -3.40 1.50 -11.01
N ASN A 144 -2.95 0.39 -10.43
CA ASN A 144 -2.86 -0.91 -11.10
C ASN A 144 -4.20 -1.68 -11.14
N GLY A 145 -5.27 -1.15 -10.55
CA GLY A 145 -6.57 -1.83 -10.45
C GLY A 145 -6.61 -3.00 -9.48
N GLN A 146 -5.58 -3.16 -8.65
CA GLN A 146 -5.53 -4.19 -7.59
C GLN A 146 -6.42 -3.81 -6.40
N LEU A 147 -6.63 -2.51 -6.18
CA LEU A 147 -7.59 -1.95 -5.25
C LEU A 147 -8.54 -0.99 -5.99
N SER A 148 -9.74 -0.81 -5.44
CA SER A 148 -10.68 0.23 -5.86
C SER A 148 -11.52 0.63 -4.65
N TYR A 149 -11.86 1.91 -4.53
CA TYR A 149 -12.72 2.40 -3.44
C TYR A 149 -14.09 1.72 -3.41
N LYS A 150 -14.59 1.26 -4.57
CA LYS A 150 -15.84 0.49 -4.65
C LYS A 150 -15.80 -0.83 -3.89
N ASN A 151 -14.61 -1.40 -3.70
CA ASN A 151 -14.39 -2.69 -3.06
C ASN A 151 -13.95 -2.57 -1.59
N ILE A 152 -13.76 -1.34 -1.07
CA ILE A 152 -13.28 -1.09 0.30
C ILE A 152 -14.44 -0.82 1.26
N GLY A 153 -15.62 -0.44 0.76
CA GLY A 153 -16.83 -0.12 1.54
C GLY A 153 -17.89 -1.22 1.59
N GLY A 154 -17.49 -2.48 1.73
CA GLY A 154 -18.39 -3.64 1.89
C GLY A 154 -18.53 -4.07 3.35
#